data_AF-A0A929M7V3-F1
#
_entry.id   AF-A0A929M7V3-F1
#
_cell.length_a   1.000
_cell.length_b   1.000
_cell.length_c   1.000
_cell.angle_alpha   90.00
_cell.angle_beta   90.00
_cell.angle_gamma   90.00
#
_symmetry.space_group_name_H-M   'P 1'
#
loop_
_entity.id
_entity.type
_entity.pdbx_description
1 polymer ?
#
loop_
_entity_poly.entity_id
_entity_poly.type
_entity_poly.pdbx_seq_one_letter_code
_entity_poly.pdbx_strand_id
1 'polypeptide(L)'
;MYDAKKIEQKWKEFWEKNNIFKAYNPGEEGFDETKPKFYVLDMFPYPSGAGLHVGHPKGYIANDILARYKKTNGFNVLHPMGWDAFGLPAENYAIKTGTHPKITTEQNIKTYKHQLGFFGLSYDWDREIDTTSPDYYKWTQWIFLKMFEAGLAYEQDLPINYCPSCKTGLANEEVLNDFTCERCGTKVEKRQLRQWVLAITKYADRLLSDVDKLDWPESIKEMQRNWIGKSVGAEFKLEKFEDEEKFIEVYTTRIDTVFGMTYTVMAPDHPKVWDFITKEQKQVCEKYIEESSKKSDQDRTSENKEKTGVFTGSYVINPFNMTKIPLWIGDYVLGNYGTGAVMAVPAHDQRDYEFAKNHNLEIIKVIASLEEFEEYSKTDDEDILSKIEDELPDDKAFTEYGYLIKGNGDTSDELLEKALGKSSKEVKEIFTNYASENGFGGEKVNFKLRDWLFSRQRYWGEPIPLIHLKHS
;
A
#
# COMPACT_ATOMS: atom_id res chain seq x y z
N MET A 1 13.07 25.52 51.51
CA MET A 1 12.47 24.30 50.93
C MET A 1 11.84 24.69 49.60
N TYR A 2 12.09 23.94 48.52
CA TYR A 2 11.51 24.19 47.20
C TYR A 2 10.06 23.69 47.16
N ASP A 3 9.12 24.54 46.75
CA ASP A 3 7.70 24.21 46.60
C ASP A 3 7.31 24.40 45.12
N ALA A 4 7.33 23.30 44.37
CA ALA A 4 7.06 23.28 42.94
C ALA A 4 5.66 23.81 42.61
N LYS A 5 4.63 23.38 43.37
CA LYS A 5 3.24 23.72 43.08
C LYS A 5 3.00 25.23 43.10
N LYS A 6 3.55 25.90 44.11
CA LYS A 6 3.43 27.36 44.24
C LYS A 6 4.15 28.11 43.12
N ILE A 7 5.32 27.63 42.69
CA ILE A 7 6.14 28.27 41.67
C ILE A 7 5.57 28.04 40.27
N GLU A 8 5.15 26.82 39.96
CA GLU A 8 4.54 26.43 38.67
C GLU A 8 3.26 27.22 38.42
N GLN A 9 2.36 27.29 39.41
CA GLN A 9 1.11 28.04 39.30
C GLN A 9 1.37 29.53 39.01
N LYS A 10 2.32 30.15 39.74
CA LYS A 10 2.69 31.56 39.55
C LYS A 10 3.13 31.83 38.10
N TRP A 11 4.02 31.00 37.56
CA TRP A 11 4.56 31.23 36.22
C TRP A 11 3.55 30.93 35.11
N LYS A 12 2.72 29.91 35.29
CA LYS A 12 1.61 29.63 34.38
C LYS A 12 0.67 30.83 34.25
N GLU A 13 0.18 31.35 35.38
CA GLU A 13 -0.69 32.53 35.41
C GLU A 13 -0.01 33.75 34.77
N PHE A 14 1.29 33.94 35.02
CA PHE A 14 2.06 35.01 34.39
C PHE A 14 2.11 34.85 32.86
N TRP A 15 2.38 33.65 32.34
CA TRP A 15 2.48 33.42 30.89
C TRP A 15 1.13 33.60 30.20
N GLU A 16 0.05 33.08 30.79
CA GLU A 16 -1.32 33.21 30.28
C GLU A 16 -1.76 34.67 30.28
N LYS A 17 -1.61 35.39 31.41
CA LYS A 17 -2.03 36.79 31.52
C LYS A 17 -1.32 37.72 30.53
N ASN A 18 -0.06 37.42 30.22
CA ASN A 18 0.76 38.26 29.34
C ASN A 18 0.81 37.72 27.89
N ASN A 19 0.02 36.70 27.55
CA ASN A 19 -0.01 36.07 26.23
C ASN A 19 1.40 35.72 25.70
N ILE A 20 2.28 35.24 26.59
CA ILE A 20 3.71 35.10 26.31
C ILE A 20 3.97 34.16 25.12
N PHE A 21 3.08 33.20 24.86
CA PHE A 21 3.25 32.21 23.79
C PHE A 21 2.43 32.48 22.54
N LYS A 22 1.69 33.58 22.48
CA LYS A 22 0.94 33.99 21.28
C LYS A 22 1.89 34.15 20.09
N ALA A 23 1.49 33.63 18.93
CA ALA A 23 2.18 33.79 17.67
C ALA A 23 1.39 34.76 16.77
N TYR A 24 1.94 35.96 16.59
CA TYR A 24 1.35 36.99 15.72
C TYR A 24 1.50 36.62 14.23
N ASN A 25 0.52 37.01 13.41
CA ASN A 25 0.62 36.86 11.96
C ASN A 25 1.47 38.00 11.35
N PRO A 26 2.09 37.79 10.18
CA PRO A 26 2.70 38.88 9.42
C PRO A 26 1.72 40.04 9.21
N GLY A 27 2.14 41.26 9.56
CA GLY A 27 1.34 42.48 9.50
C GLY A 27 0.48 42.79 10.74
N GLU A 28 0.41 41.91 11.74
CA GLU A 28 -0.24 42.22 13.02
C GLU A 28 0.64 43.07 13.94
N GLU A 29 0.01 43.90 14.77
CA GLU A 29 0.69 44.62 15.85
C GLU A 29 1.31 43.59 16.82
N GLY A 30 2.64 43.62 16.95
CA GLY A 30 3.41 42.64 17.74
C GLY A 30 4.20 41.63 16.91
N PHE A 31 3.99 41.56 15.60
CA PHE A 31 4.85 40.78 14.69
C PHE A 31 6.10 41.57 14.30
N ASP A 32 7.27 40.94 14.44
CA ASP A 32 8.56 41.52 14.07
C ASP A 32 9.09 40.84 12.80
N GLU A 33 8.96 41.50 11.66
CA GLU A 33 9.38 40.97 10.35
C GLU A 33 10.89 40.74 10.24
N THR A 34 11.70 41.35 11.12
CA THR A 34 13.16 41.15 11.14
C THR A 34 13.55 39.81 11.75
N LYS A 35 12.64 39.16 12.49
CA LYS A 35 12.88 37.87 13.15
C LYS A 35 12.52 36.70 12.23
N PRO A 36 13.38 35.67 12.14
CA PRO A 36 13.06 34.47 11.39
C PRO A 36 11.87 33.73 12.00
N LYS A 37 10.99 33.18 11.16
CA LYS A 37 9.87 32.34 11.60
C LYS A 37 10.35 30.92 11.96
N PHE A 38 9.68 30.30 12.94
CA PHE A 38 9.88 28.89 13.27
C PHE A 38 8.55 28.26 13.67
N TYR A 39 8.20 27.14 13.04
CA TYR A 39 6.99 26.38 13.35
C TYR A 39 7.40 25.09 14.06
N VAL A 40 7.06 24.98 15.34
CA VAL A 40 7.13 23.73 16.11
C VAL A 40 5.75 23.08 16.12
N LEU A 41 5.64 21.83 15.67
CA LEU A 41 4.37 21.13 15.58
C LEU A 41 4.43 19.78 16.29
N ASP A 42 3.49 19.59 17.20
CA ASP A 42 3.18 18.29 17.78
C ASP A 42 2.15 17.54 16.93
N MET A 43 2.24 16.21 16.91
CA MET A 43 1.07 15.40 16.55
C MET A 43 0.02 15.59 17.65
N PHE A 44 -0.99 16.40 17.35
CA PHE A 44 -2.12 16.68 18.22
C PHE A 44 -2.87 15.38 18.63
N PRO A 45 -3.36 15.28 19.88
CA PRO A 45 -3.84 14.01 20.42
C PRO A 45 -5.26 13.67 19.97
N TYR A 46 -5.55 12.37 19.94
CA TYR A 46 -6.92 11.86 19.93
C TYR A 46 -7.55 12.03 21.33
N PRO A 47 -8.66 12.76 21.48
CA PRO A 47 -9.39 12.89 22.74
C PRO A 47 -10.28 11.65 22.99
N SER A 48 -9.70 10.47 22.88
CA SER A 48 -10.39 9.17 22.90
C SER A 48 -10.18 8.37 24.18
N GLY A 49 -9.38 8.87 25.13
CA GLY A 49 -9.16 8.28 26.44
C GLY A 49 -9.69 9.14 27.58
N ALA A 50 -9.66 8.60 28.80
CA ALA A 50 -10.03 9.36 30.01
C ALA A 50 -9.01 10.48 30.35
N GLY A 51 -7.88 10.56 29.64
CA GLY A 51 -6.83 11.55 29.83
C GLY A 51 -5.53 11.16 29.11
N LEU A 52 -4.52 12.02 29.22
CA LEU A 52 -3.18 11.78 28.69
C LEU A 52 -2.50 10.59 29.39
N HIS A 53 -1.94 9.67 28.61
CA HIS A 53 -0.93 8.73 29.08
C HIS A 53 0.49 9.31 28.99
N VAL A 54 1.46 8.70 29.70
CA VAL A 54 2.87 9.14 29.78
C VAL A 54 3.59 9.28 28.43
N GLY A 55 3.12 8.57 27.39
CA GLY A 55 3.64 8.72 26.02
C GLY A 55 3.42 10.11 25.41
N HIS A 56 2.31 10.79 25.71
CA HIS A 56 2.01 12.12 25.15
C HIS A 56 3.04 13.19 25.58
N PRO A 57 3.26 13.45 26.88
CA PRO A 57 4.15 14.52 27.31
C PRO A 57 5.60 14.29 26.89
N LYS A 58 6.04 13.05 26.63
CA LYS A 58 7.40 12.76 26.19
C LYS A 58 7.76 13.53 24.91
N GLY A 59 6.90 13.49 23.90
CA GLY A 59 7.11 14.23 22.65
C GLY A 59 6.89 15.73 22.83
N TYR A 60 5.80 16.09 23.52
CA TYR A 60 5.39 17.48 23.69
C TYR A 60 6.41 18.31 24.49
N ILE A 61 7.04 17.72 25.51
CA ILE A 61 8.11 18.39 26.29
C ILE A 61 9.34 18.62 25.41
N ALA A 62 9.73 17.67 24.55
CA ALA A 62 10.88 17.85 23.66
C ALA A 62 10.65 19.00 22.67
N ASN A 63 9.45 19.08 22.10
CA ASN A 63 9.05 20.16 21.22
C ASN A 63 8.92 21.50 21.96
N ASP A 64 8.42 21.51 23.20
CA ASP A 64 8.38 22.71 24.03
C ASP A 64 9.76 23.29 24.35
N ILE A 65 10.74 22.42 24.66
CA ILE A 65 12.14 22.83 24.86
C ILE A 65 12.65 23.54 23.60
N LEU A 66 12.39 22.99 22.41
CA LEU A 66 12.78 23.59 21.14
C LEU A 66 12.06 24.93 20.89
N ALA A 67 10.74 24.99 21.13
CA ALA A 67 9.94 26.20 20.96
C ALA A 67 10.47 27.35 21.84
N ARG A 68 10.73 27.08 23.13
CA ARG A 68 11.29 28.06 24.08
C ARG A 68 12.71 28.47 23.73
N TYR A 69 13.55 27.51 23.33
CA TYR A 69 14.91 27.79 22.86
C TYR A 69 14.89 28.73 21.65
N LYS A 70 14.10 28.43 20.61
CA LYS A 70 13.97 29.27 19.41
C LYS A 70 13.42 30.65 19.75
N LYS A 71 12.39 30.73 20.60
CA LYS A 71 11.81 32.02 21.02
C LYS A 71 12.84 32.91 21.74
N THR A 72 13.64 32.32 22.62
CA THR A 72 14.70 33.02 23.35
C THR A 72 15.84 33.48 22.42
N ASN A 73 16.09 32.75 21.33
CA ASN A 73 17.05 33.11 20.29
C ASN A 73 16.48 34.07 19.22
N GLY A 74 15.36 34.75 19.51
CA GLY A 74 14.84 35.81 18.65
C GLY A 74 14.05 35.32 17.43
N PHE A 75 13.46 34.12 17.47
CA PHE A 75 12.56 33.65 16.40
C PHE A 75 11.09 34.04 16.69
N ASN A 76 10.32 34.26 15.62
CA ASN A 76 8.86 34.25 15.64
C ASN A 76 8.37 32.80 15.68
N VAL A 77 8.07 32.29 16.87
CA VAL A 77 7.70 30.89 17.08
C VAL A 77 6.19 30.70 17.07
N LEU A 78 5.71 29.81 16.20
CA LEU A 78 4.38 29.21 16.26
C LEU A 78 4.50 27.81 16.85
N HIS A 79 3.81 27.58 17.97
CA HIS A 79 3.69 26.28 18.63
C HIS A 79 2.21 26.04 18.95
N PRO A 80 1.43 25.48 18.01
CA PRO A 80 -0.01 25.31 18.17
C PRO A 80 -0.34 23.96 18.80
N MET A 81 -1.59 23.82 19.25
CA MET A 81 -2.17 22.55 19.68
C MET A 81 -3.63 22.48 19.21
N GLY A 82 -4.18 21.27 19.15
CA GLY A 82 -5.58 21.05 18.83
C GLY A 82 -6.00 19.63 19.18
N TRP A 83 -7.08 19.17 18.58
CA TRP A 83 -7.69 17.87 18.90
C TRP A 83 -8.06 17.13 17.63
N ASP A 84 -7.48 15.94 17.45
CA ASP A 84 -7.91 15.02 16.40
C ASP A 84 -9.12 14.22 16.88
N ALA A 85 -10.28 14.87 16.80
CA ALA A 85 -11.47 14.50 17.56
C ALA A 85 -12.46 13.62 16.80
N PHE A 86 -12.36 13.53 15.47
CA PHE A 86 -13.16 12.63 14.65
C PHE A 86 -12.60 11.20 14.62
N GLY A 87 -13.38 10.28 14.05
CA GLY A 87 -12.92 8.95 13.70
C GLY A 87 -13.11 7.91 14.78
N LEU A 88 -12.54 6.75 14.49
CA LEU A 88 -12.79 5.51 15.21
C LEU A 88 -12.48 5.56 16.72
N PRO A 89 -11.36 6.15 17.17
CA PRO A 89 -11.01 6.13 18.59
C PRO A 89 -12.07 6.81 19.49
N ALA A 90 -12.54 8.00 19.09
CA ALA A 90 -13.53 8.75 19.86
C ALA A 90 -14.91 8.06 19.85
N GLU A 91 -15.33 7.53 18.70
CA GLU A 91 -16.61 6.81 18.59
C GLU A 91 -16.62 5.51 19.40
N ASN A 92 -15.53 4.74 19.37
CA ASN A 92 -15.42 3.50 20.13
C ASN A 92 -15.45 3.76 21.65
N TYR A 93 -14.80 4.83 22.10
CA TYR A 93 -14.88 5.25 23.51
C TYR A 93 -16.31 5.62 23.92
N ALA A 94 -17.02 6.36 23.07
CA ALA A 94 -18.40 6.74 23.29
C ALA A 94 -19.34 5.53 23.37
N ILE A 95 -19.18 4.55 22.46
CA ILE A 95 -19.92 3.28 22.48
C ILE A 95 -19.64 2.52 23.79
N LYS A 96 -18.37 2.39 24.18
CA LYS A 96 -17.96 1.66 25.39
C LYS A 96 -18.54 2.27 26.68
N THR A 97 -18.67 3.59 26.71
CA THR A 97 -19.19 4.33 27.87
C THR A 97 -20.70 4.54 27.83
N GLY A 98 -21.36 4.19 26.72
CA GLY A 98 -22.81 4.38 26.54
C GLY A 98 -23.22 5.84 26.44
N THR A 99 -22.37 6.70 25.87
CA THR A 99 -22.60 8.15 25.78
C THR A 99 -22.46 8.63 24.33
N HIS A 100 -23.02 9.80 24.02
CA HIS A 100 -22.91 10.37 22.67
C HIS A 100 -21.49 10.89 22.43
N PRO A 101 -20.84 10.60 21.28
CA PRO A 101 -19.43 10.92 21.03
C PRO A 101 -19.09 12.40 21.18
N LYS A 102 -19.97 13.30 20.75
CA LYS A 102 -19.83 14.75 21.00
C LYS A 102 -19.61 15.09 22.48
N ILE A 103 -20.38 14.49 23.38
CA ILE A 103 -20.31 14.78 24.82
C ILE A 103 -18.98 14.29 25.39
N THR A 104 -18.58 13.07 25.06
CA THR A 104 -17.29 12.51 25.51
C THR A 104 -16.11 13.27 24.95
N THR A 105 -16.15 13.63 23.66
CA THR A 105 -15.08 14.40 23.02
C THR A 105 -14.91 15.76 23.68
N GLU A 106 -16.00 16.51 23.90
CA GLU A 106 -15.93 17.81 24.60
C GLU A 106 -15.39 17.68 26.03
N GLN A 107 -15.77 16.62 26.75
CA GLN A 107 -15.26 16.35 28.10
C GLN A 107 -13.78 15.95 28.10
N ASN A 108 -13.37 15.12 27.15
CA ASN A 108 -12.00 14.65 27.01
C ASN A 108 -11.08 15.79 26.59
N ILE A 109 -11.49 16.66 25.66
CA ILE A 109 -10.77 17.88 25.29
C ILE A 109 -10.52 18.76 26.52
N LYS A 110 -11.53 19.02 27.35
CA LYS A 110 -11.37 19.79 28.59
C LYS A 110 -10.36 19.13 29.54
N THR A 111 -10.43 17.82 29.67
CA THR A 111 -9.53 17.04 30.54
C THR A 111 -8.10 17.08 30.04
N TYR A 112 -7.89 16.86 28.73
CA TYR A 112 -6.57 16.90 28.12
C TYR A 112 -5.97 18.30 28.19
N LYS A 113 -6.74 19.36 27.88
CA LYS A 113 -6.30 20.75 27.99
C LYS A 113 -5.87 21.09 29.42
N HIS A 114 -6.66 20.68 30.41
CA HIS A 114 -6.30 20.84 31.82
C HIS A 114 -5.00 20.10 32.17
N GLN A 115 -4.84 18.85 31.70
CA GLN A 115 -3.65 18.06 31.95
C GLN A 115 -2.39 18.60 31.25
N LEU A 116 -2.49 19.03 29.99
CA LEU A 116 -1.42 19.74 29.28
C LEU A 116 -1.02 21.02 30.03
N GLY A 117 -1.99 21.69 30.63
CA GLY A 117 -1.78 22.84 31.49
C GLY A 117 -0.97 22.57 32.76
N PHE A 118 -0.78 21.33 33.20
CA PHE A 118 0.14 21.00 34.31
C PHE A 118 1.61 21.01 33.88
N PHE A 119 1.88 20.70 32.61
CA PHE A 119 3.24 20.69 32.08
C PHE A 119 3.76 22.09 31.74
N GLY A 120 2.87 23.09 31.68
CA GLY A 120 3.24 24.48 31.40
C GLY A 120 3.81 24.67 29.99
N LEU A 121 3.33 23.90 29.01
CA LEU A 121 3.82 23.93 27.64
C LEU A 121 3.49 25.27 26.94
N SER A 122 4.35 25.68 26.03
CA SER A 122 4.35 26.99 25.35
C SER A 122 3.41 27.05 24.15
N TYR A 123 2.19 26.54 24.29
CA TYR A 123 1.21 26.54 23.20
C TYR A 123 0.56 27.90 22.99
N ASP A 124 0.30 28.21 21.72
CA ASP A 124 -0.59 29.29 21.31
C ASP A 124 -2.04 28.78 21.26
N TRP A 125 -2.75 28.93 22.38
CA TRP A 125 -4.14 28.49 22.50
C TRP A 125 -5.14 29.32 21.70
N ASP A 126 -4.75 30.50 21.17
CA ASP A 126 -5.59 31.26 20.23
C ASP A 126 -5.74 30.51 18.88
N ARG A 127 -4.88 29.52 18.62
CA ARG A 127 -4.86 28.68 17.41
C ARG A 127 -5.35 27.25 17.66
N GLU A 128 -6.07 27.05 18.76
CA GLU A 128 -6.71 25.77 19.06
C GLU A 128 -7.67 25.35 17.96
N ILE A 129 -7.52 24.12 17.47
CA ILE A 129 -8.44 23.52 16.49
C ILE A 129 -9.08 22.26 17.06
N ASP A 130 -10.31 22.01 16.65
CA ASP A 130 -11.05 20.77 16.92
C ASP A 130 -11.57 20.25 15.59
N THR A 131 -11.12 19.06 15.17
CA THR A 131 -11.50 18.51 13.86
C THR A 131 -12.99 18.19 13.74
N THR A 132 -13.72 18.08 14.87
CA THR A 132 -15.18 17.88 14.89
C THR A 132 -15.98 19.18 14.77
N SER A 133 -15.31 20.34 14.84
CA SER A 133 -15.97 21.63 14.67
C SER A 133 -16.37 21.86 13.21
N PRO A 134 -17.62 22.30 12.94
CA PRO A 134 -18.03 22.74 11.60
C PRO A 134 -17.15 23.86 11.02
N ASP A 135 -16.54 24.67 11.87
CA ASP A 135 -15.61 25.72 11.42
C ASP A 135 -14.28 25.16 10.91
N TYR A 136 -13.96 23.92 11.26
CA TYR A 136 -12.82 23.18 10.72
C TYR A 136 -13.24 22.33 9.51
N TYR A 137 -14.15 21.36 9.68
CA TYR A 137 -14.41 20.37 8.64
C TYR A 137 -15.14 20.92 7.41
N LYS A 138 -15.69 22.15 7.45
CA LYS A 138 -16.14 22.82 6.22
C LYS A 138 -15.02 22.97 5.19
N TRP A 139 -13.77 23.08 5.65
CA TRP A 139 -12.60 23.20 4.78
C TRP A 139 -12.15 21.87 4.21
N THR A 140 -12.22 20.79 4.99
CA THR A 140 -11.93 19.44 4.48
C THR A 140 -13.00 19.00 3.48
N GLN A 141 -14.28 19.33 3.72
CA GLN A 141 -15.35 19.20 2.72
C GLN A 141 -15.06 20.01 1.45
N TRP A 142 -14.63 21.27 1.60
CA TRP A 142 -14.26 22.10 0.45
C TRP A 142 -13.07 21.51 -0.33
N ILE A 143 -12.04 21.01 0.36
CA ILE A 143 -10.89 20.32 -0.27
C ILE A 143 -11.37 19.08 -1.02
N PHE A 144 -12.27 18.29 -0.43
CA PHE A 144 -12.84 17.11 -1.09
C PHE A 144 -13.57 17.50 -2.38
N LEU A 145 -14.37 18.58 -2.38
CA LEU A 145 -15.02 19.09 -3.59
C LEU A 145 -14.00 19.49 -4.66
N LYS A 146 -12.90 20.16 -4.27
CA LYS A 146 -11.82 20.51 -5.21
C LYS A 146 -11.13 19.27 -5.79
N MET A 147 -10.93 18.23 -4.97
CA MET A 147 -10.42 16.94 -5.44
C MET A 147 -11.40 16.25 -6.38
N PHE A 148 -12.69 16.28 -6.08
CA PHE A 148 -13.75 15.72 -6.93
C PHE A 148 -13.81 16.41 -8.29
N GLU A 149 -13.85 17.75 -8.31
CA GLU A 149 -13.80 18.57 -9.53
C GLU A 149 -12.54 18.27 -10.39
N ALA A 150 -11.41 17.96 -9.76
CA ALA A 150 -10.16 17.62 -10.42
C ALA A 150 -10.04 16.13 -10.83
N GLY A 151 -11.08 15.31 -10.60
CA GLY A 151 -11.03 13.87 -10.86
C GLY A 151 -10.03 13.12 -9.97
N LEU A 152 -9.77 13.63 -8.77
CA LEU A 152 -8.92 13.04 -7.72
C LEU A 152 -9.75 12.37 -6.62
N ALA A 153 -11.05 12.62 -6.53
CA ALA A 153 -11.98 11.86 -5.71
C ALA A 153 -13.02 11.19 -6.62
N TYR A 154 -13.19 9.88 -6.51
CA TYR A 154 -14.10 9.12 -7.37
C TYR A 154 -14.72 7.93 -6.61
N GLU A 155 -15.79 7.38 -7.17
CA GLU A 155 -16.44 6.19 -6.63
C GLU A 155 -15.86 4.92 -7.27
N GLN A 156 -15.63 3.90 -6.45
CA GLN A 156 -15.22 2.58 -6.90
C GLN A 156 -15.89 1.51 -6.03
N ASP A 157 -16.32 0.41 -6.63
CA ASP A 157 -16.73 -0.78 -5.88
C ASP A 157 -15.47 -1.48 -5.36
N LEU A 158 -15.33 -1.52 -4.03
CA LEU A 158 -14.17 -2.10 -3.36
C LEU A 158 -14.61 -3.07 -2.26
N PRO A 159 -13.87 -4.18 -2.07
CA PRO A 159 -14.13 -5.11 -0.98
C PRO A 159 -13.67 -4.49 0.34
N ILE A 160 -14.61 -4.25 1.25
CA ILE A 160 -14.31 -3.81 2.61
C ILE A 160 -14.41 -4.97 3.59
N ASN A 161 -13.67 -4.87 4.70
CA ASN A 161 -13.94 -5.70 5.87
C ASN A 161 -15.28 -5.28 6.46
N TYR A 162 -16.19 -6.22 6.70
CA TYR A 162 -17.51 -5.93 7.24
C TYR A 162 -17.82 -6.88 8.39
N CYS A 163 -18.32 -6.34 9.49
CA CYS A 163 -18.79 -7.14 10.60
C CYS A 163 -20.31 -7.36 10.49
N PRO A 164 -20.79 -8.61 10.32
CA PRO A 164 -22.23 -8.87 10.18
C PRO A 164 -23.00 -8.63 11.48
N SER A 165 -22.35 -8.79 12.64
CA SER A 165 -22.96 -8.51 13.95
C SER A 165 -23.07 -7.01 14.21
N CYS A 166 -21.97 -6.25 14.05
CA CYS A 166 -21.96 -4.81 14.24
C CYS A 166 -22.62 -4.02 13.10
N LYS A 167 -22.89 -4.68 11.96
CA LYS A 167 -23.47 -4.09 10.74
C LYS A 167 -22.71 -2.86 10.22
N THR A 168 -21.39 -2.93 10.22
CA THR A 168 -20.51 -1.81 9.82
C THR A 168 -19.27 -2.32 9.11
N GLY A 169 -18.73 -1.47 8.24
CA GLY A 169 -17.37 -1.60 7.76
C GLY A 169 -16.36 -1.52 8.92
N LEU A 170 -15.27 -2.26 8.79
CA LEU A 170 -14.13 -2.30 9.70
C LEU A 170 -12.88 -1.79 8.96
N ALA A 171 -12.05 -1.02 9.65
CA ALA A 171 -10.68 -0.78 9.23
C ALA A 171 -9.87 -2.09 9.28
N ASN A 172 -8.69 -2.15 8.65
CA ASN A 172 -7.84 -3.34 8.73
C ASN A 172 -7.39 -3.62 10.17
N GLU A 173 -7.18 -2.57 10.96
CA GLU A 173 -6.76 -2.61 12.35
C GLU A 173 -7.88 -3.13 13.29
N GLU A 174 -9.15 -3.00 12.89
CA GLU A 174 -10.30 -3.54 13.64
C GLU A 174 -10.53 -5.04 13.38
N VAL A 175 -9.76 -5.64 12.47
CA VAL A 175 -9.81 -7.07 12.14
C VAL A 175 -8.61 -7.75 12.80
N LEU A 176 -8.90 -8.62 13.77
CA LEU A 176 -7.89 -9.42 14.44
C LEU A 176 -7.26 -10.45 13.49
N ASN A 177 -6.10 -10.98 13.85
CA ASN A 177 -5.36 -11.97 13.04
C ASN A 177 -6.15 -13.26 12.74
N ASP A 178 -7.17 -13.59 13.54
CA ASP A 178 -8.09 -14.71 13.30
C ASP A 178 -9.29 -14.33 12.42
N PHE A 179 -9.24 -13.16 11.79
CA PHE A 179 -10.28 -12.57 10.95
C PHE A 179 -11.61 -12.35 11.69
N THR A 180 -11.53 -12.02 12.98
CA THR A 180 -12.68 -11.62 13.78
C THR A 180 -12.66 -10.13 14.11
N CYS A 181 -13.84 -9.57 14.33
CA CYS A 181 -14.01 -8.17 14.73
C CYS A 181 -13.44 -7.96 16.13
N GLU A 182 -12.53 -7.00 16.31
CA GLU A 182 -11.92 -6.69 17.61
C GLU A 182 -12.95 -6.38 18.71
N ARG A 183 -14.14 -5.89 18.31
CA ARG A 183 -15.19 -5.43 19.23
C ARG A 183 -16.08 -6.56 19.74
N CYS A 184 -16.45 -7.49 18.87
CA CYS A 184 -17.50 -8.48 19.17
C CYS A 184 -17.07 -9.93 18.90
N GLY A 185 -15.85 -10.17 18.42
CA GLY A 185 -15.32 -11.50 18.10
C GLY A 185 -16.04 -12.21 16.96
N THR A 186 -16.96 -11.55 16.25
CA THR A 186 -17.66 -12.14 15.10
C THR A 186 -16.74 -12.21 13.90
N LYS A 187 -16.76 -13.33 13.18
CA LYS A 187 -16.02 -13.50 11.93
C LYS A 187 -16.39 -12.40 10.94
N VAL A 188 -15.36 -11.73 10.42
CA VAL A 188 -15.46 -10.66 9.44
C VAL A 188 -15.73 -11.29 8.08
N GLU A 189 -16.49 -10.59 7.25
CA GLU A 189 -16.72 -10.95 5.85
C GLU A 189 -16.23 -9.83 4.93
N LYS A 190 -15.86 -10.18 3.70
CA LYS A 190 -15.59 -9.20 2.65
C LYS A 190 -16.89 -8.85 1.96
N ARG A 191 -17.25 -7.55 1.92
CA ARG A 191 -18.41 -7.06 1.15
C ARG A 191 -17.96 -6.06 0.10
N GLN A 192 -18.40 -6.28 -1.13
CA GLN A 192 -18.28 -5.28 -2.19
C GLN A 192 -19.24 -4.13 -1.91
N LEU A 193 -18.69 -2.95 -1.72
CA LEU A 193 -19.48 -1.73 -1.54
C LEU A 193 -18.89 -0.62 -2.39
N ARG A 194 -19.77 0.26 -2.86
CA ARG A 194 -19.37 1.52 -3.46
C ARG A 194 -18.74 2.40 -2.40
N GLN A 195 -17.51 2.85 -2.65
CA GLN A 195 -16.71 3.65 -1.73
C GLN A 195 -16.17 4.88 -2.45
N TRP A 196 -15.95 5.95 -1.70
CA TRP A 196 -15.18 7.10 -2.15
C TRP A 196 -13.69 6.84 -1.95
N VAL A 197 -12.93 7.09 -3.00
CA VAL A 197 -11.50 6.82 -3.09
C VAL A 197 -10.78 8.09 -3.54
N LEU A 198 -9.62 8.37 -2.95
CA LEU A 198 -8.74 9.46 -3.36
C LEU A 198 -7.58 8.94 -4.20
N ALA A 199 -7.40 9.51 -5.39
CA ALA A 199 -6.44 9.11 -6.41
C ALA A 199 -4.99 9.50 -6.08
N ILE A 200 -4.48 9.07 -4.92
CA ILE A 200 -3.11 9.36 -4.46
C ILE A 200 -2.04 8.77 -5.41
N THR A 201 -2.37 7.70 -6.14
CA THR A 201 -1.45 7.07 -7.09
C THR A 201 -1.08 7.99 -8.25
N LYS A 202 -1.94 8.95 -8.62
CA LYS A 202 -1.60 10.01 -9.59
C LYS A 202 -0.42 10.88 -9.16
N TYR A 203 -0.05 10.83 -7.88
CA TYR A 203 1.09 11.54 -7.30
C TYR A 203 2.23 10.60 -6.89
N ALA A 204 2.16 9.29 -7.17
CA ALA A 204 3.12 8.30 -6.68
C ALA A 204 4.58 8.62 -7.06
N ASP A 205 4.83 8.99 -8.32
CA ASP A 205 6.18 9.39 -8.78
C ASP A 205 6.71 10.61 -8.02
N ARG A 206 5.86 11.63 -7.84
CA ARG A 206 6.23 12.84 -7.11
C ARG A 206 6.52 12.53 -5.65
N LEU A 207 5.61 11.81 -4.99
CA LEU A 207 5.78 11.35 -3.61
C LEU A 207 7.11 10.61 -3.44
N LEU A 208 7.45 9.71 -4.37
CA LEU A 208 8.70 8.96 -4.31
C LEU A 208 9.93 9.85 -4.51
N SER A 209 9.93 10.68 -5.55
CA SER A 209 11.08 11.55 -5.87
C SER A 209 11.31 12.66 -4.85
N ASP A 210 10.24 13.12 -4.18
CA ASP A 210 10.33 14.20 -3.19
C ASP A 210 10.76 13.70 -1.81
N VAL A 211 10.65 12.39 -1.51
CA VAL A 211 11.14 11.79 -0.24
C VAL A 211 12.64 12.05 -0.04
N ASP A 212 13.44 12.02 -1.10
CA ASP A 212 14.88 12.26 -1.02
C ASP A 212 15.22 13.71 -0.64
N LYS A 213 14.29 14.65 -0.88
CA LYS A 213 14.45 16.08 -0.55
C LYS A 213 14.13 16.39 0.92
N LEU A 214 13.54 15.45 1.66
CA LEU A 214 13.15 15.66 3.05
C LEU A 214 14.35 15.57 4.00
N ASP A 215 14.41 16.45 5.00
CA ASP A 215 15.36 16.34 6.12
C ASP A 215 14.81 15.40 7.20
N TRP A 216 14.55 14.14 6.80
CA TRP A 216 13.96 13.09 7.64
C TRP A 216 14.96 11.95 7.86
N PRO A 217 14.82 11.16 8.95
CA PRO A 217 15.63 9.97 9.15
C PRO A 217 15.50 8.99 7.98
N GLU A 218 16.62 8.37 7.58
CA GLU A 218 16.65 7.47 6.41
C GLU A 218 15.69 6.28 6.57
N SER A 219 15.55 5.75 7.79
CA SER A 219 14.60 4.66 8.07
C SER A 219 13.14 5.04 7.77
N ILE A 220 12.74 6.30 7.97
CA ILE A 220 11.41 6.78 7.60
C ILE A 220 11.28 6.90 6.08
N LYS A 221 12.32 7.40 5.41
CA LYS A 221 12.36 7.51 3.95
C LYS A 221 12.27 6.14 3.30
N GLU A 222 13.04 5.17 3.77
CA GLU A 222 13.00 3.78 3.30
C GLU A 222 11.61 3.15 3.46
N MET A 223 10.95 3.35 4.61
CA MET A 223 9.56 2.91 4.78
C MET A 223 8.62 3.52 3.73
N GLN A 224 8.75 4.82 3.43
CA GLN A 224 7.95 5.47 2.38
C GLN A 224 8.28 4.93 0.98
N ARG A 225 9.56 4.75 0.63
CA ARG A 225 9.95 4.18 -0.67
C ARG A 225 9.41 2.76 -0.84
N ASN A 226 9.49 1.93 0.21
CA ASN A 226 8.98 0.56 0.21
C ASN A 226 7.45 0.50 0.12
N TRP A 227 6.76 1.42 0.82
CA TRP A 227 5.31 1.55 0.78
C TRP A 227 4.80 2.02 -0.59
N ILE A 228 5.46 3.03 -1.19
CA ILE A 228 5.11 3.50 -2.54
C ILE A 228 5.43 2.41 -3.57
N GLY A 229 6.61 1.80 -3.43
CA GLY A 229 7.02 0.59 -4.15
C GLY A 229 6.92 0.71 -5.66
N LYS A 230 7.62 1.69 -6.25
CA LYS A 230 7.72 1.82 -7.71
C LYS A 230 8.50 0.64 -8.28
N SER A 231 7.99 0.06 -9.37
CA SER A 231 8.67 -0.92 -10.18
C SER A 231 8.50 -0.58 -11.65
N VAL A 232 9.53 -0.83 -12.44
CA VAL A 232 9.50 -0.73 -13.91
C VAL A 232 9.66 -2.14 -14.44
N GLY A 233 8.74 -2.53 -15.32
CA GLY A 233 8.68 -3.87 -15.89
C GLY A 233 7.99 -3.84 -17.24
N ALA A 234 7.48 -4.99 -17.65
CA ALA A 234 6.70 -5.14 -18.86
C ALA A 234 5.32 -5.70 -18.53
N GLU A 235 4.31 -5.21 -19.25
CA GLU A 235 2.96 -5.72 -19.26
C GLU A 235 2.66 -6.31 -20.64
N PHE A 236 2.12 -7.53 -20.70
CA PHE A 236 1.80 -8.18 -21.97
C PHE A 236 0.60 -9.11 -21.86
N LYS A 237 -0.01 -9.42 -23.01
CA LYS A 237 -1.20 -10.26 -23.14
C LYS A 237 -0.83 -11.73 -23.29
N LEU A 238 -1.57 -12.57 -22.59
CA LEU A 238 -1.60 -14.01 -22.76
C LEU A 238 -2.98 -14.41 -23.30
N GLU A 239 -3.02 -14.76 -24.57
CA GLU A 239 -4.25 -15.17 -25.26
C GLU A 239 -4.65 -16.59 -24.88
N LYS A 240 -5.93 -16.83 -24.72
CA LYS A 240 -6.46 -18.16 -24.43
C LYS A 240 -6.25 -19.05 -25.63
N PHE A 241 -5.72 -20.24 -25.40
CA PHE A 241 -5.59 -21.26 -26.43
C PHE A 241 -6.97 -21.61 -27.01
N GLU A 242 -7.10 -21.63 -28.34
CA GLU A 242 -8.33 -21.86 -29.11
C GLU A 242 -9.41 -20.76 -29.03
N ASP A 243 -9.13 -19.60 -28.40
CA ASP A 243 -10.07 -18.48 -28.29
C ASP A 243 -9.31 -17.14 -28.11
N GLU A 244 -8.73 -16.65 -29.20
CA GLU A 244 -7.87 -15.44 -29.23
C GLU A 244 -8.59 -14.15 -28.81
N GLU A 245 -9.93 -14.12 -28.83
CA GLU A 245 -10.71 -12.97 -28.32
C GLU A 245 -10.59 -12.83 -26.80
N LYS A 246 -10.18 -13.90 -26.10
CA LYS A 246 -10.03 -13.91 -24.65
C LYS A 246 -8.57 -13.91 -24.26
N PHE A 247 -8.18 -12.89 -23.50
CA PHE A 247 -6.83 -12.77 -22.98
C PHE A 247 -6.83 -12.28 -21.53
N ILE A 248 -5.75 -12.63 -20.83
CA ILE A 248 -5.35 -11.99 -19.57
C ILE A 248 -4.11 -11.14 -19.81
N GLU A 249 -3.96 -10.08 -19.02
CA GLU A 249 -2.74 -9.28 -19.01
C GLU A 249 -1.90 -9.72 -17.82
N VAL A 250 -0.59 -9.78 -17.98
CA VAL A 250 0.36 -10.06 -16.89
C VAL A 250 1.38 -8.95 -16.81
N TYR A 251 1.84 -8.64 -15.60
CA TYR A 251 2.92 -7.70 -15.35
C TYR A 251 4.12 -8.41 -14.72
N THR A 252 5.32 -8.13 -15.20
CA THR A 252 6.56 -8.68 -14.65
C THR A 252 7.69 -7.66 -14.66
N THR A 253 8.52 -7.67 -13.61
CA THR A 253 9.80 -6.95 -13.60
C THR A 253 10.95 -7.79 -14.16
N ARG A 254 10.68 -9.06 -14.50
CA ARG A 254 11.63 -10.08 -14.94
C ARG A 254 11.29 -10.62 -16.32
N ILE A 255 10.90 -9.75 -17.26
CA ILE A 255 10.61 -10.18 -18.64
C ILE A 255 11.81 -10.90 -19.28
N ASP A 256 13.04 -10.70 -18.80
CA ASP A 256 14.23 -11.47 -19.18
C ASP A 256 14.07 -12.99 -19.02
N THR A 257 13.17 -13.43 -18.15
CA THR A 257 12.95 -14.84 -17.85
C THR A 257 11.72 -15.42 -18.54
N VAL A 258 11.04 -14.68 -19.43
CA VAL A 258 9.75 -15.07 -20.01
C VAL A 258 9.78 -16.38 -20.81
N PHE A 259 10.94 -16.76 -21.34
CA PHE A 259 11.13 -18.05 -22.01
C PHE A 259 11.20 -19.25 -21.05
N GLY A 260 11.36 -19.01 -19.75
CA GLY A 260 11.29 -20.02 -18.68
C GLY A 260 9.89 -20.14 -18.06
N MET A 261 8.90 -19.43 -18.62
CA MET A 261 7.52 -19.49 -18.17
C MET A 261 6.92 -20.87 -18.46
N THR A 262 6.47 -21.57 -17.42
CA THR A 262 5.91 -22.93 -17.54
C THR A 262 4.46 -23.02 -17.07
N TYR A 263 3.95 -22.00 -16.38
CA TYR A 263 2.53 -21.83 -16.06
C TYR A 263 2.22 -20.34 -15.84
N THR A 264 0.95 -20.01 -15.69
CA THR A 264 0.51 -18.68 -15.25
C THR A 264 -0.57 -18.82 -14.19
N VAL A 265 -0.69 -17.82 -13.32
CA VAL A 265 -1.64 -17.80 -12.23
C VAL A 265 -2.47 -16.55 -12.27
N MET A 266 -3.79 -16.69 -12.18
CA MET A 266 -4.73 -15.59 -12.03
C MET A 266 -5.35 -15.59 -10.62
N ALA A 267 -5.73 -14.40 -10.15
CA ALA A 267 -6.40 -14.27 -8.88
C ALA A 267 -7.80 -14.90 -8.90
N PRO A 268 -8.26 -15.52 -7.80
CA PRO A 268 -9.63 -16.03 -7.66
C PRO A 268 -10.72 -14.97 -7.91
N ASP A 269 -10.41 -13.71 -7.60
CA ASP A 269 -11.26 -12.55 -7.74
C ASP A 269 -11.00 -11.75 -9.03
N HIS A 270 -10.25 -12.32 -9.99
CA HIS A 270 -9.98 -11.66 -11.27
C HIS A 270 -11.27 -11.51 -12.11
N PRO A 271 -11.55 -10.34 -12.73
CA PRO A 271 -12.81 -10.08 -13.43
C PRO A 271 -13.13 -11.08 -14.55
N LYS A 272 -12.10 -11.58 -15.23
CA LYS A 272 -12.21 -12.56 -16.32
C LYS A 272 -12.08 -14.03 -15.86
N VAL A 273 -12.07 -14.35 -14.57
CA VAL A 273 -11.77 -15.71 -14.08
C VAL A 273 -12.65 -16.79 -14.71
N TRP A 274 -13.94 -16.49 -14.91
CA TRP A 274 -14.92 -17.43 -15.47
C TRP A 274 -14.72 -17.72 -16.96
N ASP A 275 -14.04 -16.84 -17.68
CA ASP A 275 -13.76 -16.99 -19.11
C ASP A 275 -12.74 -18.11 -19.39
N PHE A 276 -11.96 -18.48 -18.38
CA PHE A 276 -10.87 -19.44 -18.45
C PHE A 276 -11.16 -20.75 -17.73
N ILE A 277 -12.29 -20.91 -17.05
CA ILE A 277 -12.65 -22.16 -16.38
C ILE A 277 -13.40 -23.07 -17.36
N THR A 278 -12.88 -24.28 -17.60
CA THR A 278 -13.59 -25.26 -18.43
C THR A 278 -14.76 -25.90 -17.66
N LYS A 279 -15.67 -26.55 -18.39
CA LYS A 279 -16.85 -27.19 -17.78
C LYS A 279 -16.44 -28.28 -16.79
N GLU A 280 -15.37 -29.01 -17.08
CA GLU A 280 -14.84 -30.12 -16.29
C GLU A 280 -14.24 -29.62 -14.98
N GLN A 281 -13.59 -28.45 -14.98
CA GLN A 281 -12.94 -27.87 -13.79
C GLN A 281 -13.85 -26.95 -12.98
N LYS A 282 -15.07 -26.67 -13.46
CA LYS A 282 -15.99 -25.69 -12.85
C LYS A 282 -16.21 -25.90 -11.36
N GLN A 283 -16.56 -27.10 -10.93
CA GLN A 283 -16.87 -27.39 -9.52
C GLN A 283 -15.66 -27.18 -8.60
N VAL A 284 -14.47 -27.59 -9.05
CA VAL A 284 -13.23 -27.47 -8.27
C VAL A 284 -12.82 -26.00 -8.16
N CYS A 285 -12.89 -25.27 -9.27
CA CYS A 285 -12.56 -23.84 -9.30
C CYS A 285 -13.55 -23.01 -8.49
N GLU A 286 -14.86 -23.25 -8.60
CA GLU A 286 -15.90 -22.56 -7.81
C GLU A 286 -15.63 -22.71 -6.31
N LYS A 287 -15.38 -23.94 -5.85
CA LYS A 287 -15.08 -24.21 -4.44
C LYS A 287 -13.82 -23.47 -3.98
N TYR A 288 -12.75 -23.49 -4.79
CA TYR A 288 -11.51 -22.80 -4.45
C TYR A 288 -11.67 -21.28 -4.39
N ILE A 289 -12.43 -20.69 -5.32
CA ILE A 289 -12.75 -19.25 -5.32
C ILE A 289 -13.55 -18.88 -4.06
N GLU A 290 -14.56 -19.67 -3.70
CA GLU A 290 -15.35 -19.44 -2.48
C GLU A 290 -14.51 -19.54 -1.21
N GLU A 291 -13.61 -20.52 -1.12
CA GLU A 291 -12.69 -20.67 0.02
C GLU A 291 -11.70 -19.51 0.11
N SER A 292 -11.18 -19.07 -1.04
CA SER A 292 -10.24 -17.95 -1.14
C SER A 292 -10.88 -16.62 -0.74
N SER A 293 -12.15 -16.39 -1.10
CA SER A 293 -12.90 -15.17 -0.74
C SER A 293 -13.08 -14.95 0.77
N LYS A 294 -12.89 -16.02 1.56
CA LYS A 294 -12.98 -16.00 3.04
C LYS A 294 -11.65 -15.64 3.72
N LYS A 295 -10.57 -15.49 2.96
CA LYS A 295 -9.22 -15.15 3.46
C LYS A 295 -8.96 -13.65 3.27
N SER A 296 -8.15 -13.05 4.15
CA SER A 296 -7.68 -11.68 3.97
C SER A 296 -6.56 -11.59 2.92
N ASP A 297 -6.34 -10.40 2.34
CA ASP A 297 -5.20 -10.15 1.44
C ASP A 297 -3.87 -10.50 2.14
N GLN A 298 -3.73 -10.14 3.42
CA GLN A 298 -2.54 -10.46 4.23
C GLN A 298 -2.37 -11.98 4.43
N ASP A 299 -3.45 -12.71 4.68
CA ASP A 299 -3.42 -14.17 4.81
C ASP A 299 -3.00 -14.85 3.52
N ARG A 300 -3.49 -14.34 2.38
CA ARG A 300 -3.21 -14.84 1.04
C ARG A 300 -1.74 -14.61 0.66
N THR A 301 -1.17 -13.46 1.03
CA THR A 301 0.21 -13.11 0.68
C THR A 301 1.26 -13.53 1.71
N SER A 302 0.86 -14.06 2.87
CA SER A 302 1.78 -14.47 3.94
C SER A 302 2.85 -15.45 3.44
N GLU A 303 4.12 -15.16 3.73
CA GLU A 303 5.28 -15.98 3.35
C GLU A 303 5.30 -17.32 4.09
N ASN A 304 4.72 -17.40 5.29
CA ASN A 304 4.71 -18.61 6.11
C ASN A 304 3.61 -19.62 5.73
N LYS A 305 2.83 -19.37 4.68
CA LYS A 305 1.75 -20.26 4.24
C LYS A 305 2.08 -20.87 2.88
N GLU A 306 1.77 -22.16 2.77
CA GLU A 306 1.84 -22.91 1.53
C GLU A 306 0.99 -22.23 0.45
N LYS A 307 1.59 -22.03 -0.72
CA LYS A 307 0.91 -21.47 -1.88
C LYS A 307 0.06 -22.57 -2.51
N THR A 308 -1.23 -22.34 -2.60
CA THR A 308 -2.20 -23.32 -3.14
C THR A 308 -2.76 -22.83 -4.47
N GLY A 309 -3.24 -23.74 -5.31
CA GLY A 309 -3.96 -23.37 -6.51
C GLY A 309 -4.67 -24.54 -7.17
N VAL A 310 -5.52 -24.21 -8.14
CA VAL A 310 -6.29 -25.18 -8.93
C VAL A 310 -6.16 -24.90 -10.42
N PHE A 311 -5.98 -25.96 -11.21
CA PHE A 311 -5.88 -25.84 -12.66
C PHE A 311 -7.25 -25.51 -13.27
N THR A 312 -7.29 -24.52 -14.16
CA THR A 312 -8.54 -24.04 -14.77
C THR A 312 -9.09 -24.96 -15.85
N GLY A 313 -8.28 -25.90 -16.36
CA GLY A 313 -8.59 -26.69 -17.55
C GLY A 313 -8.20 -25.99 -18.85
N SER A 314 -7.90 -24.69 -18.79
CA SER A 314 -7.51 -23.89 -19.93
C SER A 314 -6.00 -23.67 -19.99
N TYR A 315 -5.56 -23.31 -21.19
CA TYR A 315 -4.20 -22.91 -21.46
C TYR A 315 -4.21 -21.52 -22.11
N VAL A 316 -3.10 -20.83 -22.00
CA VAL A 316 -2.82 -19.59 -22.70
C VAL A 316 -1.56 -19.75 -23.56
N ILE A 317 -1.35 -18.82 -24.49
CA ILE A 317 -0.15 -18.79 -25.32
C ILE A 317 0.85 -17.77 -24.75
N ASN A 318 2.10 -18.20 -24.61
CA ASN A 318 3.21 -17.28 -24.39
C ASN A 318 3.58 -16.63 -25.74
N PRO A 319 3.36 -15.32 -25.93
CA PRO A 319 3.54 -14.67 -27.23
C PRO A 319 5.02 -14.52 -27.66
N PHE A 320 5.96 -14.84 -26.77
CA PHE A 320 7.39 -14.75 -27.06
C PHE A 320 7.96 -15.99 -27.75
N ASN A 321 7.33 -17.15 -27.58
CA ASN A 321 7.83 -18.43 -28.09
C ASN A 321 6.71 -19.38 -28.55
N MET A 322 5.47 -18.88 -28.56
CA MET A 322 4.24 -19.57 -28.94
C MET A 322 3.94 -20.86 -28.17
N THR A 323 4.57 -21.05 -27.01
CA THR A 323 4.34 -22.23 -26.16
C THR A 323 2.98 -22.18 -25.47
N LYS A 324 2.39 -23.35 -25.30
CA LYS A 324 1.10 -23.54 -24.62
C LYS A 324 1.32 -23.67 -23.11
N ILE A 325 0.80 -22.72 -22.35
CA ILE A 325 1.05 -22.57 -20.91
C ILE A 325 -0.23 -22.85 -20.10
N PRO A 326 -0.22 -23.78 -19.14
CA PRO A 326 -1.38 -24.04 -18.29
C PRO A 326 -1.71 -22.84 -17.39
N LEU A 327 -3.00 -22.50 -17.30
CA LEU A 327 -3.50 -21.42 -16.45
C LEU A 327 -4.11 -21.98 -15.16
N TRP A 328 -3.65 -21.45 -14.04
CA TRP A 328 -4.07 -21.80 -12.68
C TRP A 328 -4.77 -20.63 -11.99
N ILE A 329 -5.60 -20.94 -11.00
CA ILE A 329 -6.13 -19.98 -10.03
C ILE A 329 -5.39 -20.18 -8.72
N GLY A 330 -4.79 -19.12 -8.19
CA GLY A 330 -4.01 -19.18 -6.94
C GLY A 330 -4.29 -17.97 -6.05
N ASP A 331 -4.61 -18.23 -4.79
CA ASP A 331 -5.03 -17.19 -3.86
C ASP A 331 -3.92 -16.21 -3.47
N TYR A 332 -2.65 -16.59 -3.64
CA TYR A 332 -1.50 -15.71 -3.43
C TYR A 332 -1.38 -14.58 -4.46
N VAL A 333 -2.09 -14.67 -5.59
CA VAL A 333 -2.24 -13.58 -6.56
C VAL A 333 -3.48 -12.77 -6.18
N LEU A 334 -3.34 -11.44 -6.08
CA LEU A 334 -4.43 -10.54 -5.69
C LEU A 334 -5.03 -9.84 -6.92
N GLY A 335 -6.35 -9.93 -7.12
CA GLY A 335 -7.02 -9.35 -8.29
C GLY A 335 -6.94 -7.81 -8.36
N ASN A 336 -6.68 -7.16 -7.23
CA ASN A 336 -6.51 -5.72 -7.11
C ASN A 336 -5.04 -5.26 -7.12
N TYR A 337 -4.09 -6.14 -7.50
CA TYR A 337 -2.66 -5.83 -7.60
C TYR A 337 -2.12 -6.15 -8.99
N GLY A 338 -1.45 -5.16 -9.60
CA GLY A 338 -1.01 -5.26 -11.00
C GLY A 338 -2.22 -5.51 -11.92
N THR A 339 -2.12 -6.55 -12.75
CA THR A 339 -3.20 -6.97 -13.65
C THR A 339 -4.12 -8.03 -13.02
N GLY A 340 -3.83 -8.49 -11.79
CA GLY A 340 -4.52 -9.61 -11.16
C GLY A 340 -4.15 -10.99 -11.74
N ALA A 341 -3.12 -11.06 -12.58
CA ALA A 341 -2.52 -12.29 -13.07
C ALA A 341 -0.99 -12.13 -13.18
N VAL A 342 -0.25 -13.24 -13.09
CA VAL A 342 1.22 -13.25 -13.16
C VAL A 342 1.70 -14.37 -14.08
N MET A 343 2.77 -14.10 -14.83
CA MET A 343 3.56 -15.18 -15.41
C MET A 343 4.34 -15.87 -14.29
N ALA A 344 4.47 -17.20 -14.35
CA ALA A 344 5.23 -17.94 -13.37
C ALA A 344 6.49 -18.54 -14.00
N VAL A 345 7.65 -18.22 -13.42
CA VAL A 345 8.95 -18.69 -13.91
C VAL A 345 9.71 -19.38 -12.77
N PRO A 346 9.44 -20.68 -12.53
CA PRO A 346 9.89 -21.39 -11.33
C PRO A 346 11.38 -21.37 -11.09
N ALA A 347 12.20 -21.40 -12.14
CA ALA A 347 13.64 -21.38 -11.97
C ALA A 347 14.18 -20.03 -11.44
N HIS A 348 13.37 -18.96 -11.48
CA HIS A 348 13.82 -17.59 -11.22
C HIS A 348 12.95 -16.78 -10.26
N ASP A 349 11.87 -17.35 -9.72
CA ASP A 349 11.09 -16.81 -8.60
C ASP A 349 10.83 -17.92 -7.57
N GLN A 350 11.19 -17.68 -6.32
CA GLN A 350 11.10 -18.67 -5.25
C GLN A 350 9.65 -19.12 -4.97
N ARG A 351 8.67 -18.22 -5.11
CA ARG A 351 7.26 -18.55 -4.87
C ARG A 351 6.74 -19.43 -5.99
N ASP A 352 7.17 -19.14 -7.22
CA ASP A 352 6.80 -19.94 -8.39
C ASP A 352 7.45 -21.32 -8.35
N TYR A 353 8.68 -21.41 -7.82
CA TYR A 353 9.40 -22.66 -7.58
C TYR A 353 8.64 -23.59 -6.62
N GLU A 354 8.27 -23.07 -5.45
CA GLU A 354 7.55 -23.82 -4.42
C GLU A 354 6.20 -24.32 -4.95
N PHE A 355 5.45 -23.46 -5.64
CA PHE A 355 4.20 -23.84 -6.27
C PHE A 355 4.42 -24.91 -7.36
N ALA A 356 5.44 -24.75 -8.20
CA ALA A 356 5.75 -25.72 -9.25
C ALA A 356 6.09 -27.10 -8.68
N LYS A 357 6.92 -27.17 -7.64
CA LYS A 357 7.26 -28.41 -6.94
C LYS A 357 6.02 -29.10 -6.36
N ASN A 358 5.17 -28.35 -5.67
CA ASN A 358 3.96 -28.89 -5.04
C ASN A 358 2.94 -29.43 -6.05
N HIS A 359 2.91 -28.84 -7.24
CA HIS A 359 1.98 -29.22 -8.31
C HIS A 359 2.62 -30.05 -9.43
N ASN A 360 3.88 -30.47 -9.26
CA ASN A 360 4.67 -31.23 -10.24
C ASN A 360 4.66 -30.59 -11.63
N LEU A 361 4.87 -29.27 -11.66
CA LEU A 361 4.99 -28.46 -12.88
C LEU A 361 6.44 -28.39 -13.33
N GLU A 362 6.62 -28.16 -14.62
CA GLU A 362 7.93 -28.05 -15.24
C GLU A 362 8.71 -26.83 -14.71
N ILE A 363 10.03 -26.99 -14.57
CA ILE A 363 10.96 -25.96 -14.11
C ILE A 363 12.06 -25.85 -15.15
N ILE A 364 12.19 -24.69 -15.79
CA ILE A 364 13.16 -24.46 -16.87
C ILE A 364 14.06 -23.29 -16.47
N LYS A 365 15.34 -23.56 -16.27
CA LYS A 365 16.34 -22.53 -15.99
C LYS A 365 16.76 -21.84 -17.29
N VAL A 366 16.51 -20.54 -17.40
CA VAL A 366 16.85 -19.74 -18.61
C VAL A 366 17.93 -18.71 -18.36
N ILE A 367 18.17 -18.32 -17.11
CA ILE A 367 19.25 -17.41 -16.70
C ILE A 367 20.34 -18.18 -15.97
N ALA A 368 21.59 -17.98 -16.39
CA ALA A 368 22.80 -18.43 -15.71
C ALA A 368 23.51 -17.28 -15.01
N SER A 369 24.22 -17.57 -13.93
CA SER A 369 25.17 -16.64 -13.31
C SER A 369 26.35 -16.33 -14.26
N LEU A 370 27.16 -15.32 -13.93
CA LEU A 370 28.37 -15.01 -14.70
C LEU A 370 29.36 -16.18 -14.72
N GLU A 371 29.53 -16.87 -13.60
CA GLU A 371 30.46 -18.01 -13.49
C GLU A 371 30.02 -19.17 -14.39
N GLU A 372 28.74 -19.54 -14.33
CA GLU A 372 28.13 -20.55 -15.18
C GLU A 372 28.22 -20.17 -16.67
N PHE A 373 27.99 -18.89 -17.00
CA PHE A 373 28.06 -18.39 -18.37
C PHE A 373 29.49 -18.34 -18.92
N GLU A 374 30.47 -17.97 -18.10
CA GLU A 374 31.88 -18.00 -18.49
C GLU A 374 32.40 -19.42 -18.71
N GLU A 375 31.94 -20.38 -17.91
CA GLU A 375 32.26 -21.80 -18.11
C GLU A 375 31.70 -22.29 -19.46
N TYR A 376 30.46 -21.93 -19.79
CA TYR A 376 29.86 -22.16 -21.11
C TYR A 376 30.64 -21.50 -22.26
N SER A 377 31.10 -20.27 -22.07
CA SER A 377 31.79 -19.50 -23.13
C SER A 377 33.21 -20.01 -23.43
N LYS A 378 33.79 -20.83 -22.55
CA LYS A 378 35.18 -21.36 -22.67
C LYS A 378 35.26 -22.70 -23.40
N THR A 379 34.13 -23.27 -23.78
CA THR A 379 34.03 -24.60 -24.38
C THR A 379 33.51 -24.51 -25.81
N ASP A 380 34.22 -25.10 -26.79
CA ASP A 380 33.77 -25.25 -28.18
C ASP A 380 32.62 -26.28 -28.33
N ASP A 381 31.92 -26.57 -27.25
CA ASP A 381 30.89 -27.60 -27.16
C ASP A 381 29.52 -26.93 -27.39
N GLU A 382 29.04 -26.98 -28.64
CA GLU A 382 27.71 -26.46 -29.03
C GLU A 382 26.58 -27.04 -28.15
N ASP A 383 26.83 -28.16 -27.47
CA ASP A 383 25.90 -28.89 -26.61
C ASP A 383 26.00 -28.56 -25.10
N ILE A 384 26.83 -27.63 -24.61
CA ILE A 384 26.84 -27.34 -23.15
C ILE A 384 25.51 -26.80 -22.62
N LEU A 385 24.68 -26.19 -23.46
CA LEU A 385 23.31 -25.81 -23.06
C LEU A 385 22.46 -27.01 -22.63
N SER A 386 22.76 -28.21 -23.13
CA SER A 386 22.15 -29.48 -22.69
C SER A 386 22.80 -30.06 -21.42
N LYS A 387 23.97 -29.53 -21.02
CA LYS A 387 24.77 -29.96 -19.87
C LYS A 387 24.71 -29.01 -18.67
N ILE A 388 24.25 -27.76 -18.85
CA ILE A 388 23.86 -26.92 -17.71
C ILE A 388 22.68 -27.64 -17.06
N GLU A 389 22.94 -28.28 -15.92
CA GLU A 389 21.93 -29.01 -15.19
C GLU A 389 20.72 -28.10 -14.95
N ASP A 390 19.53 -28.60 -15.27
CA ASP A 390 18.27 -28.01 -14.80
C ASP A 390 18.16 -28.08 -13.27
N GLU A 391 19.06 -28.81 -12.62
CA GLU A 391 19.15 -28.91 -11.16
C GLU A 391 19.55 -27.56 -10.57
N LEU A 392 18.55 -26.90 -10.01
CA LEU A 392 18.75 -25.73 -9.19
C LEU A 392 19.46 -26.12 -7.89
N PRO A 393 20.57 -25.47 -7.53
CA PRO A 393 21.28 -25.78 -6.30
C PRO A 393 20.39 -25.51 -5.07
N ASP A 394 20.47 -26.42 -4.10
CA ASP A 394 19.83 -26.32 -2.78
C ASP A 394 18.29 -26.19 -2.77
N ASP A 395 17.59 -26.71 -3.79
CA ASP A 395 16.13 -26.60 -3.92
C ASP A 395 15.62 -25.13 -3.88
N LYS A 396 16.37 -24.21 -4.50
CA LYS A 396 16.04 -22.78 -4.53
C LYS A 396 16.05 -22.20 -5.93
N ALA A 397 15.15 -21.26 -6.19
CA ALA A 397 15.14 -20.51 -7.44
C ALA A 397 16.38 -19.62 -7.56
N PHE A 398 16.96 -19.54 -8.75
CA PHE A 398 18.00 -18.58 -9.09
C PHE A 398 17.40 -17.19 -9.35
N THR A 399 17.30 -16.37 -8.31
CA THR A 399 16.60 -15.07 -8.36
C THR A 399 17.47 -13.90 -8.79
N GLU A 400 18.79 -14.09 -8.90
CA GLU A 400 19.73 -13.06 -9.32
C GLU A 400 19.62 -12.73 -10.83
N TYR A 401 20.27 -11.65 -11.23
CA TYR A 401 20.45 -11.29 -12.63
C TYR A 401 21.67 -11.98 -13.22
N GLY A 402 21.62 -12.28 -14.51
CA GLY A 402 22.66 -13.07 -15.17
C GLY A 402 22.61 -12.96 -16.68
N TYR A 403 22.84 -14.08 -17.36
CA TYR A 403 22.86 -14.17 -18.82
C TYR A 403 21.81 -15.17 -19.31
N LEU A 404 21.09 -14.81 -20.38
CA LEU A 404 20.13 -15.72 -21.01
C LEU A 404 20.88 -16.85 -21.72
N ILE A 405 20.66 -18.09 -21.30
CA ILE A 405 21.37 -19.27 -21.82
C ILE A 405 20.50 -20.15 -22.71
N LYS A 406 19.18 -20.20 -22.48
CA LYS A 406 18.24 -21.00 -23.26
C LYS A 406 16.83 -20.45 -23.15
N GLY A 407 15.90 -21.04 -23.88
CA GLY A 407 14.48 -20.77 -23.76
C GLY A 407 13.63 -21.97 -24.13
N ASN A 408 12.41 -22.05 -23.59
CA ASN A 408 11.42 -23.04 -24.02
C ASN A 408 10.82 -22.62 -25.38
N GLY A 409 10.33 -23.58 -26.16
CA GLY A 409 9.72 -23.35 -27.48
C GLY A 409 10.65 -23.65 -28.65
N ASP A 410 10.29 -23.17 -29.83
CA ASP A 410 11.09 -23.38 -31.05
C ASP A 410 12.41 -22.59 -30.96
N THR A 411 13.53 -23.30 -30.92
CA THR A 411 14.88 -22.73 -30.80
C THR A 411 15.35 -22.03 -32.09
N SER A 412 14.56 -22.08 -33.17
CA SER A 412 14.78 -21.33 -34.42
C SER A 412 14.14 -19.94 -34.44
N ASP A 413 13.65 -19.46 -33.29
CA ASP A 413 13.06 -18.13 -33.13
C ASP A 413 14.14 -17.03 -33.20
N GLU A 414 14.04 -16.15 -34.20
CA GLU A 414 14.92 -14.99 -34.41
C GLU A 414 15.03 -14.10 -33.16
N LEU A 415 13.98 -14.05 -32.33
CA LEU A 415 13.99 -13.30 -31.07
C LEU A 415 14.94 -13.92 -30.05
N LEU A 416 14.89 -15.24 -29.89
CA LEU A 416 15.75 -15.95 -28.95
C LEU A 416 17.21 -15.88 -29.40
N GLU A 417 17.49 -16.09 -30.69
CA GLU A 417 18.83 -15.95 -31.25
C GLU A 417 19.44 -14.56 -30.97
N LYS A 418 18.63 -13.50 -31.08
CA LYS A 418 19.07 -12.13 -30.79
C LYS A 418 19.37 -11.90 -29.30
N ALA A 419 18.74 -12.66 -28.41
CA ALA A 419 18.81 -12.46 -26.96
C ALA A 419 19.80 -13.40 -26.26
N LEU A 420 20.11 -14.56 -26.84
CA LEU A 420 21.03 -15.55 -26.26
C LEU A 420 22.41 -14.95 -25.97
N GLY A 421 22.96 -15.32 -24.81
CA GLY A 421 24.25 -14.85 -24.32
C GLY A 421 24.29 -13.39 -23.84
N LYS A 422 23.16 -12.67 -23.89
CA LYS A 422 23.07 -11.29 -23.40
C LYS A 422 22.74 -11.24 -21.92
N SER A 423 23.13 -10.14 -21.29
CA SER A 423 22.80 -9.88 -19.89
C SER A 423 21.29 -9.69 -19.71
N SER A 424 20.75 -10.03 -18.53
CA SER A 424 19.34 -9.80 -18.17
C SER A 424 18.89 -8.38 -18.49
N LYS A 425 19.76 -7.37 -18.33
CA LYS A 425 19.43 -5.97 -18.66
C LYS A 425 19.14 -5.80 -20.15
N GLU A 426 20.04 -6.27 -21.01
CA GLU A 426 19.86 -6.20 -22.46
C GLU A 426 18.65 -7.03 -22.93
N VAL A 427 18.46 -8.22 -22.35
CA VAL A 427 17.33 -9.10 -22.68
C VAL A 427 16.00 -8.43 -22.31
N LYS A 428 15.92 -7.76 -21.15
CA LYS A 428 14.72 -6.98 -20.78
C LYS A 428 14.39 -5.93 -21.83
N GLU A 429 15.38 -5.18 -22.30
CA GLU A 429 15.18 -4.16 -23.34
C GLU A 429 14.71 -4.80 -24.66
N ILE A 430 15.35 -5.90 -25.09
CA ILE A 430 14.98 -6.62 -26.34
C ILE A 430 13.55 -7.13 -26.28
N PHE A 431 13.18 -7.87 -25.23
CA PHE A 431 11.85 -8.49 -25.13
C PHE A 431 10.76 -7.45 -24.89
N THR A 432 11.02 -6.38 -24.13
CA THR A 432 10.05 -5.28 -23.94
C THR A 432 9.78 -4.55 -25.25
N ASN A 433 10.82 -4.27 -26.04
CA ASN A 433 10.68 -3.66 -27.36
C ASN A 433 9.96 -4.58 -28.33
N TYR A 434 10.31 -5.87 -28.36
CA TYR A 434 9.62 -6.85 -29.18
C TYR A 434 8.11 -6.92 -28.88
N ALA A 435 7.73 -6.94 -27.61
CA ALA A 435 6.32 -6.91 -27.21
C ALA A 435 5.59 -5.63 -27.67
N SER A 436 6.29 -4.50 -27.62
CA SER A 436 5.76 -3.19 -28.06
C SER A 436 5.60 -3.12 -29.57
N GLU A 437 6.60 -3.57 -30.32
CA GLU A 437 6.62 -3.58 -31.79
C GLU A 437 5.55 -4.51 -32.37
N ASN A 438 5.27 -5.62 -31.70
CA ASN A 438 4.26 -6.61 -32.11
C ASN A 438 2.86 -6.36 -31.50
N GLY A 439 2.68 -5.31 -30.69
CA GLY A 439 1.37 -4.85 -30.22
C GLY A 439 0.68 -5.72 -29.17
N PHE A 440 1.40 -6.66 -28.54
CA PHE A 440 0.86 -7.53 -27.49
C PHE A 440 1.31 -7.13 -26.08
N GLY A 441 2.23 -6.17 -25.93
CA GLY A 441 2.69 -5.69 -24.63
C GLY A 441 3.64 -4.50 -24.72
N GLY A 442 4.33 -4.18 -23.62
CA GLY A 442 5.35 -3.13 -23.59
C GLY A 442 5.77 -2.71 -22.19
N GLU A 443 6.59 -1.67 -22.10
CA GLU A 443 7.05 -1.14 -20.81
C GLU A 443 5.88 -0.62 -19.99
N LYS A 444 5.86 -0.98 -18.70
CA LYS A 444 4.85 -0.50 -17.75
C LYS A 444 5.52 -0.13 -16.43
N VAL A 445 5.15 1.04 -15.92
CA VAL A 445 5.46 1.45 -14.55
C VAL A 445 4.31 1.04 -13.65
N ASN A 446 4.64 0.37 -12.54
CA ASN A 446 3.67 -0.07 -11.56
C ASN A 446 4.08 0.37 -10.14
N PHE A 447 3.10 0.56 -9.25
CA PHE A 447 3.30 0.98 -7.87
C PHE A 447 2.64 -0.01 -6.90
N LYS A 448 3.27 -0.24 -5.74
CA LYS A 448 2.61 -0.92 -4.62
C LYS A 448 1.54 -0.05 -3.97
N LEU A 449 1.71 1.28 -4.02
CA LEU A 449 0.74 2.24 -3.54
C LEU A 449 -0.61 2.04 -4.23
N ARG A 450 -1.68 1.99 -3.43
CA ARG A 450 -3.06 1.96 -3.90
C ARG A 450 -3.73 3.30 -3.66
N ASP A 451 -4.79 3.55 -4.42
CA ASP A 451 -5.64 4.70 -4.14
C ASP A 451 -6.29 4.60 -2.76
N TRP A 452 -6.47 5.75 -2.12
CA TRP A 452 -6.80 5.82 -0.71
C TRP A 452 -8.31 5.71 -0.50
N LEU A 453 -8.76 4.56 0.03
CA LEU A 453 -10.12 4.38 0.50
C LEU A 453 -10.46 5.42 1.57
N PHE A 454 -11.35 6.35 1.25
CA PHE A 454 -11.64 7.53 2.06
C PHE A 454 -12.96 7.40 2.84
N SER A 455 -14.03 6.92 2.21
CA SER A 455 -15.32 6.78 2.90
C SER A 455 -15.32 5.78 4.05
N ARG A 456 -16.11 6.05 5.08
CA ARG A 456 -16.34 5.15 6.23
C ARG A 456 -17.83 5.08 6.52
N GLN A 457 -18.33 3.89 6.88
CA GLN A 457 -19.74 3.68 7.26
C GLN A 457 -19.93 3.95 8.76
N ARG A 458 -19.53 5.13 9.22
CA ARG A 458 -19.50 5.50 10.65
C ARG A 458 -20.17 6.86 10.86
N TYR A 459 -20.70 7.08 12.06
CA TYR A 459 -21.42 8.32 12.37
C TYR A 459 -20.45 9.44 12.74
N TRP A 460 -19.42 9.13 13.53
CA TRP A 460 -18.48 10.13 14.04
C TRP A 460 -17.35 10.44 13.06
N GLY A 461 -17.71 11.07 11.95
CA GLY A 461 -16.79 11.53 10.91
C GLY A 461 -17.35 12.73 10.15
N GLU A 462 -16.54 13.30 9.27
CA GLU A 462 -16.99 14.39 8.41
C GLU A 462 -17.97 13.88 7.33
N PRO A 463 -19.09 14.57 7.09
CA PRO A 463 -19.99 14.22 5.99
C PRO A 463 -19.33 14.50 4.63
N ILE A 464 -19.39 13.53 3.72
CA ILE A 464 -18.96 13.73 2.33
C ILE A 464 -19.95 14.69 1.64
N PRO A 465 -19.49 15.82 1.06
CA PRO A 465 -20.36 16.91 0.62
C PRO A 465 -20.95 16.67 -0.78
N LEU A 466 -21.55 15.50 -1.02
CA LEU A 466 -22.13 15.13 -2.31
C LEU A 466 -23.58 14.66 -2.18
N ILE A 467 -24.34 14.84 -3.26
CA ILE A 467 -25.76 14.45 -3.35
C ILE A 467 -25.92 13.52 -4.55
N HIS A 468 -26.47 12.33 -4.32
CA HIS A 468 -26.89 11.44 -5.40
C HIS A 468 -28.32 11.78 -5.82
N LEU A 469 -28.46 12.35 -7.01
CA LEU A 469 -29.76 12.55 -7.62
C LEU A 469 -30.18 11.26 -8.34
N LYS A 470 -31.43 10.81 -8.15
CA LYS A 470 -31.98 9.77 -9.02
C LYS A 470 -32.13 10.38 -10.40
N HIS A 471 -31.45 9.84 -11.41
CA HIS A 471 -31.76 10.17 -12.79
C HIS A 471 -33.23 9.81 -13.05
N SER A 472 -34.01 10.81 -13.45
CA SER A 472 -35.43 10.70 -13.79
C SER A 472 -35.61 10.02 -15.13
#